data_AF-A0A540WUW5-F1
#
_entry.id   AF-A0A540WUW5-F1
#
_cell.length_a   1.000
_cell.length_b   1.000
_cell.length_c   1.000
_cell.angle_alpha   90.00
_cell.angle_beta   90.00
_cell.angle_gamma   90.00
#
_symmetry.space_group_name_H-M   'P 1'
#
loop_
_entity.id
_entity.type
_entity.pdbx_description
1 polymer ?
#
loop_
_entity_poly.entity_id
_entity_poly.type
_entity_poly.pdbx_seq_one_letter_code
_entity_poly.pdbx_strand_id
1 'polypeptide(L)' 'MYKQFYQGMTLEELPLFALVLFIAIFLGVCAWVFGARRSQDFDALSRLPLSERGEGGHE' A
#
# COMPACT_ATOMS: atom_id res chain seq x y z
N MET A 1 7.95 -32.33 -16.76
CA MET A 1 7.10 -31.49 -17.63
C MET A 1 7.28 -29.98 -17.40
N TYR A 2 8.33 -29.53 -16.68
CA TYR A 2 8.62 -28.10 -16.47
C TYR A 2 9.58 -27.52 -17.52
N LYS A 3 10.42 -28.38 -18.12
CA LYS A 3 11.45 -27.98 -19.09
C LYS A 3 10.89 -27.47 -20.42
N GLN A 4 9.74 -27.99 -20.87
CA GLN A 4 9.11 -27.56 -22.13
C GLN A 4 8.53 -26.15 -22.05
N PHE A 5 8.12 -25.69 -20.85
CA PHE A 5 7.58 -24.35 -20.65
C PHE A 5 8.65 -23.26 -20.80
N TYR A 6 9.91 -23.59 -20.47
CA TYR A 6 11.06 -22.69 -20.58
C TYR A 6 11.81 -22.82 -21.91
N GLN A 7 11.46 -23.77 -22.79
CA GLN A 7 12.20 -24.06 -24.01
C GLN A 7 11.96 -23.06 -25.14
N GLY A 8 10.91 -22.25 -25.07
CA GLY A 8 10.61 -21.17 -26.01
C GLY A 8 10.64 -19.77 -25.40
N MET A 9 10.93 -19.67 -24.10
CA MET A 9 11.03 -18.38 -23.41
C MET A 9 12.44 -17.85 -23.61
N THR A 10 12.59 -16.70 -24.26
CA THR A 10 13.91 -16.07 -24.38
C THR A 10 14.43 -15.72 -22.97
N LEU A 11 15.76 -15.72 -22.78
CA LEU A 11 16.39 -15.43 -21.47
C LEU A 11 15.96 -14.07 -20.88
N GLU A 12 15.35 -13.21 -21.69
CA GLU A 12 14.87 -11.86 -21.38
C GLU A 12 13.43 -11.84 -20.86
N GLU A 13 12.57 -12.78 -21.24
CA GLU A 13 11.15 -12.81 -20.84
C GLU A 13 10.98 -13.24 -19.38
N LEU A 14 11.81 -14.18 -18.92
CA LEU A 14 11.84 -14.65 -17.53
C LEU A 14 12.10 -13.51 -16.52
N PRO A 15 13.18 -12.70 -16.66
CA PRO A 15 13.43 -11.60 -15.76
C PRO A 15 12.41 -10.48 -15.91
N LEU A 16 11.84 -10.26 -17.11
CA LEU A 16 10.77 -9.26 -17.29
C LEU A 16 9.52 -9.63 -16.49
N PHE A 17 9.07 -10.88 -16.61
CA PHE A 17 7.93 -11.38 -15.85
C PHE A 17 8.18 -11.31 -14.34
N ALA A 18 9.37 -11.74 -13.89
CA ALA A 18 9.75 -11.66 -12.49
C ALA A 18 9.77 -10.21 -11.97
N LEU A 19 10.25 -9.26 -12.78
CA LEU A 19 10.28 -7.83 -12.44
C LEU A 19 8.87 -7.26 -12.31
N VAL A 20 7.97 -7.56 -13.26
CA VAL A 20 6.57 -7.12 -13.18
C VAL A 20 5.87 -7.71 -11.95
N LEU A 21 6.07 -9.01 -11.69
CA LEU A 21 5.52 -9.66 -10.50
C LEU A 21 6.06 -9.05 -9.21
N PHE A 22 7.36 -8.78 -9.15
CA PHE A 22 8.00 -8.11 -8.02
C PHE A 22 7.40 -6.72 -7.77
N ILE A 23 7.26 -5.89 -8.81
CA ILE A 23 6.65 -4.56 -8.70
C ILE A 23 5.20 -4.67 -8.22
N ALA A 24 4.41 -5.60 -8.78
CA ALA A 24 3.02 -5.79 -8.38
C ALA A 24 2.88 -6.16 -6.89
N ILE A 25 3.70 -7.10 -6.41
CA ILE A 25 3.72 -7.49 -4.99
C ILE A 25 4.19 -6.33 -4.11
N PHE A 26 5.26 -5.64 -4.51
CA PHE A 26 5.79 -4.49 -3.77
C PHE A 26 4.74 -3.39 -3.61
N LEU A 27 4.06 -3.00 -4.70
CA LEU A 27 2.99 -2.02 -4.66
C LEU A 27 1.81 -2.51 -3.81
N GLY A 28 1.47 -3.80 -3.87
CA GLY A 28 0.45 -4.40 -3.00
C GLY A 28 0.79 -4.27 -1.51
N VAL A 29 2.04 -4.55 -1.13
CA VAL A 29 2.52 -4.38 0.26
C VAL A 29 2.50 -2.91 0.67
N CYS A 30 2.99 -2.00 -0.19
CA CYS A 30 2.92 -0.56 0.08
C CYS A 30 1.47 -0.11 0.28
N ALA A 31 0.57 -0.44 -0.64
CA ALA A 31 -0.83 -0.08 -0.53
C ALA A 31 -1.48 -0.64 0.74
N TRP A 32 -1.15 -1.88 1.12
CA TRP A 32 -1.66 -2.49 2.34
C TRP A 32 -1.13 -1.78 3.60
N VAL A 33 0.19 -1.56 3.69
CA VAL A 33 0.81 -0.88 4.84
C VAL A 33 0.29 0.54 4.99
N PHE A 34 0.20 1.30 3.90
CA PHE A 34 -0.34 2.66 3.91
C PHE A 34 -1.86 2.68 4.19
N GLY A 35 -2.61 1.71 3.67
CA GLY A 35 -4.04 1.55 3.97
C GLY A 35 -4.30 1.22 5.44
N ALA A 36 -3.50 0.33 6.03
CA ALA A 36 -3.58 -0.03 7.44
C ALA A 36 -3.27 1.18 8.34
N ARG A 37 -2.24 1.96 8.01
CA ARG A 37 -1.94 3.22 8.70
C ARG A 37 -3.08 4.24 8.60
N ARG A 38 -3.66 4.40 7.41
CA ARG A 38 -4.78 5.34 7.19
C ARG A 38 -5.98 5.04 8.09
N SER A 39 -6.27 3.77 8.36
CA SER A 39 -7.34 3.40 9.29
C SER A 39 -7.03 3.82 10.74
N GLN A 40 -5.76 3.77 11.16
CA GLN A 40 -5.37 4.24 12.49
C GLN A 40 -5.38 5.76 12.60
N ASP A 41 -4.94 6.46 11.55
CA ASP A 41 -4.91 7.93 11.55
C ASP A 41 -6.32 8.53 11.60
N PHE A 42 -7.31 7.93 10.91
CA PHE A 42 -8.71 8.38 11.02
C PHE A 42 -9.28 8.19 12.44
N ASP A 43 -8.96 7.07 13.08
CA ASP A 43 -9.41 6.80 14.45
C ASP A 43 -8.67 7.69 15.48
N ALA A 44 -7.43 8.10 15.19
CA ALA A 44 -6.72 9.08 16.00
C ALA A 44 -7.28 10.50 15.82
N LEU A 45 -7.60 10.90 14.58
CA LEU A 45 -8.19 12.20 14.26
C LEU A 45 -9.62 12.35 14.78
N SER A 46 -10.42 11.29 14.82
CA SER A 46 -11.77 11.30 15.41
C SER A 46 -11.74 11.44 16.94
N ARG A 47 -10.64 11.02 17.56
CA ARG A 47 -10.39 11.14 19.01
C ARG A 47 -9.70 12.43 19.39
N LEU A 48 -9.28 13.25 18.42
CA LEU A 48 -8.84 14.61 18.74
C LEU A 48 -10.06 15.31 19.36
N PRO A 49 -9.93 15.83 20.60
CA PRO A 49 -10.98 16.65 21.16
C PRO A 49 -11.27 17.74 20.15
N LEU A 50 -12.55 17.95 19.83
CA LEU A 50 -13.00 19.08 19.02
C LEU A 50 -12.43 20.32 19.71
N SER A 51 -11.26 20.79 19.26
CA SER A 51 -10.66 21.99 19.83
C SER A 51 -11.73 23.05 19.69
N GLU A 52 -12.23 23.49 20.85
CA GLU A 52 -13.19 24.56 21.04
C GLU A 52 -12.82 25.71 20.14
N ARG A 53 -13.41 25.72 18.94
CA ARG A 53 -13.41 26.88 18.06
C ARG A 53 -14.76 27.52 18.24
N GLY A 54 -14.96 28.09 19.43
CA GLY A 54 -16.20 28.79 19.74
C GLY A 54 -16.55 29.00 21.21
N GLU A 55 -15.61 29.17 22.12
CA GLU A 55 -15.90 29.85 23.40
C GLU A 55 -14.98 31.05 23.53
N GLY A 56 -15.33 32.10 22.79
CA GLY A 56 -15.12 33.46 23.29
C GLY A 56 -16.36 33.85 24.09
N GLY A 57 -16.17 34.29 25.33
CA GLY A 57 -17.20 34.97 26.10
C GLY A 57 -17.06 34.76 27.61
N HIS A 58 -16.64 35.84 28.30
CA HIS A 58 -17.05 36.26 29.66
C HIS A 58 -17.34 35.14 30.68
N GLU A 59 -16.66 35.04 31.82
CA GLU A 59 -16.49 36.06 32.88
C GLU A 59 -15.24 35.78 33.74
#